data_AF-A0A7C9L1B5-F1
#
_entry.id   AF-A0A7C9L1B5-F1
#
_cell.length_a   1.000
_cell.length_b   1.000
_cell.length_c   1.000
_cell.angle_alpha   90.00
_cell.angle_beta   90.00
_cell.angle_gamma   90.00
#
_symmetry.space_group_name_H-M   'P 1'
#
loop_
_entity.id
_entity.type
_entity.pdbx_description
1 polymer ?
#
loop_
_entity_poly.entity_id
_entity_poly.type
_entity_poly.pdbx_seq_one_letter_code
_entity_poly.pdbx_strand_id
1 'polypeptide(L)' 'MVINMYRYLSFEELYQHHSKVSIGYNKDEIANPKEMLMYYSKEMIEKYGVVAIEIKVL' A
#
# COMPACT_ATOMS: atom_id res chain seq x y z
N MET A 1 3.92 -12.40 12.41
CA MET A 1 3.21 -11.50 13.35
C MET A 1 2.97 -10.15 12.69
N VAL A 2 1.84 -9.50 12.97
CA VAL A 2 1.65 -8.08 12.58
C VAL A 2 2.50 -7.23 13.53
N ILE A 3 3.28 -6.30 12.97
CA ILE A 3 4.15 -5.41 13.75
C ILE A 3 3.62 -3.98 13.79
N ASN A 4 3.03 -3.49 12.70
CA ASN A 4 2.44 -2.15 12.61
C ASN A 4 1.21 -2.15 11.69
N MET A 5 0.36 -1.14 11.87
CA MET A 5 -0.71 -0.80 10.94
C MET A 5 -0.80 0.71 10.77
N TYR A 6 -0.88 1.15 9.52
CA TYR A 6 -0.99 2.58 9.17
C TYR A 6 -2.18 2.79 8.26
N ARG A 7 -2.99 3.80 8.56
CA ARG A 7 -4.13 4.19 7.73
C ARG A 7 -3.78 5.41 6.90
N TYR A 8 -4.15 5.38 5.63
CA TYR A 8 -3.98 6.47 4.68
C TYR A 8 -5.27 6.73 3.91
N LEU A 9 -5.37 7.89 3.27
CA LEU A 9 -6.52 8.26 2.44
C LEU A 9 -6.45 7.61 1.05
N SER A 10 -5.25 7.33 0.52
CA SER A 10 -5.07 6.69 -0.78
C SER A 10 -3.79 5.87 -0.87
N PHE A 11 -3.67 5.07 -1.94
CA PHE A 11 -2.43 4.34 -2.22
C PHE A 11 -1.27 5.28 -2.59
N GLU A 12 -1.52 6.44 -3.19
CA GLU A 12 -0.47 7.45 -3.42
C GLU A 12 0.18 7.91 -2.12
N GLU A 13 -0.62 8.18 -1.09
CA GLU A 13 -0.11 8.57 0.23
C GLU A 13 0.66 7.42 0.89
N LEU A 14 0.13 6.19 0.82
CA LEU A 14 0.81 4.99 1.34
C LEU A 14 2.19 4.82 0.69
N TYR A 15 2.28 4.96 -0.64
CA TYR A 15 3.55 4.78 -1.38
C TYR A 15 4.58 5.88 -1.09
N GLN A 16 4.16 7.05 -0.61
CA GLN A 16 5.09 8.11 -0.16
C GLN A 16 5.72 7.80 1.20
N HIS A 17 5.05 7.02 2.05
CA HIS A 17 5.49 6.73 3.41
C HIS A 17 6.24 5.40 3.55
N HIS A 18 6.13 4.52 2.56
CA HIS A 18 6.79 3.21 2.56
C HIS A 18 7.71 3.03 1.36
N SER A 19 8.83 2.36 1.57
CA SER A 19 9.70 1.98 0.45
C SER A 19 8.97 1.01 -0.48
N LYS A 20 9.21 1.08 -1.80
CA LYS A 20 8.63 0.15 -2.76
C LYS A 20 8.90 -1.31 -2.43
N VAL A 21 10.08 -1.59 -1.87
CA VAL A 21 10.49 -2.94 -1.46
C VAL A 21 9.66 -3.44 -0.28
N SER A 22 9.39 -2.59 0.72
CA SER A 22 8.55 -2.97 1.86
C SER A 22 7.09 -3.24 1.48
N ILE A 23 6.61 -2.71 0.36
CA ILE A 23 5.24 -2.93 -0.15
C ILE A 23 5.18 -3.94 -1.30
N GLY A 24 6.27 -4.67 -1.55
CA GLY A 24 6.25 -5.86 -2.42
C GLY A 24 6.87 -5.71 -3.80
N TYR A 25 7.37 -4.54 -4.18
CA TYR A 25 8.07 -4.36 -5.46
C TYR A 25 9.54 -4.80 -5.35
N ASN A 26 10.08 -5.31 -6.45
CA ASN A 26 11.51 -5.54 -6.60
C ASN A 26 12.27 -4.20 -6.68
N LYS A 27 13.58 -4.26 -6.42
CA LYS A 27 14.45 -3.08 -6.43
C LYS A 27 14.48 -2.37 -7.78
N ASP A 28 14.29 -3.10 -8.88
CA ASP A 28 14.38 -2.57 -10.25
C ASP A 28 13.01 -2.19 -10.82
N GLU A 29 11.91 -2.51 -10.13
CA GLU A 29 10.56 -2.18 -10.57
C GLU A 29 10.19 -0.72 -10.26
N ILE A 30 9.39 -0.11 -11.13
CA ILE A 30 8.82 1.22 -10.90
C ILE A 30 7.46 1.02 -10.24
N ALA A 31 7.34 1.44 -8.99
CA ALA A 31 6.08 1.33 -8.24
C ALA A 31 5.04 2.31 -8.78
N ASN A 32 3.82 1.83 -9.01
CA ASN A 32 2.71 2.65 -9.50
C ASN A 32 1.45 2.41 -8.67
N PRO A 33 1.05 3.36 -7.79
CA PRO A 33 -0.14 3.24 -6.96
C PRO A 33 -1.43 2.94 -7.75
N LYS A 34 -1.52 3.38 -9.01
CA LYS A 34 -2.71 3.19 -9.85
C LYS A 34 -2.94 1.73 -10.22
N GLU A 35 -1.93 0.87 -10.13
CA GLU A 35 -2.10 -0.59 -10.33
C GLU A 35 -3.09 -1.19 -9.34
N MET A 36 -3.26 -0.57 -8.17
CA MET A 36 -4.23 -1.01 -7.18
C MET A 36 -5.69 -0.86 -7.64
N LEU A 37 -5.95 -0.02 -8.66
CA LEU A 37 -7.29 0.10 -9.27
C LEU A 37 -7.73 -1.17 -10.01
N MET A 38 -6.82 -2.11 -10.27
CA MET A 38 -7.16 -3.45 -10.76
C MET A 38 -7.88 -4.29 -9.70
N TYR A 39 -7.65 -4.00 -8.41
CA TYR A 39 -8.13 -4.78 -7.28
C TYR A 39 -9.20 -4.07 -6.46
N TYR A 40 -9.12 -2.73 -6.39
CA TYR A 40 -10.02 -1.91 -5.58
C TYR A 40 -10.62 -0.79 -6.43
N SER A 41 -11.93 -0.59 -6.34
CA SER A 41 -12.55 0.54 -7.02
C SER A 41 -12.16 1.87 -6.37
N LYS A 42 -12.12 2.93 -7.18
CA LYS A 42 -11.87 4.30 -6.71
C LYS A 42 -12.85 4.72 -5.61
N GLU A 43 -14.13 4.36 -5.75
CA GLU A 43 -15.18 4.65 -4.76
C GLU A 43 -14.90 3.99 -3.40
N MET A 44 -14.38 2.75 -3.40
CA MET A 44 -14.04 2.05 -2.15
C MET A 44 -12.83 2.68 -1.47
N ILE A 45 -11.81 3.05 -2.26
CA ILE A 45 -10.62 3.74 -1.75
C ILE A 45 -11.02 5.10 -1.16
N GLU A 46 -11.85 5.89 -1.85
CA GLU A 46 -12.31 7.18 -1.35
C GLU A 46 -13.19 7.05 -0.09
N LYS A 47 -14.03 6.02 -0.02
CA LYS A 47 -14.93 5.82 1.13
C LYS A 47 -14.21 5.34 2.38
N TYR A 48 -13.23 4.44 2.23
CA TYR A 48 -12.63 3.75 3.38
C TYR A 48 -11.16 4.13 3.63
N GLY A 49 -10.46 4.66 2.64
CA GLY A 49 -9.01 4.80 2.64
C GLY A 49 -8.31 3.46 2.38
N VAL A 50 -7.04 3.39 2.76
CA VAL A 50 -6.20 2.19 2.63
C VAL A 50 -5.43 1.93 3.91
N VAL A 51 -4.96 0.70 4.10
CA VAL A 51 -4.18 0.30 5.28
C VAL A 51 -2.91 -0.41 4.83
N ALA A 52 -1.75 0.07 5.29
CA ALA A 52 -0.52 -0.70 5.24
C ALA A 52 -0.44 -1.59 6.48
N ILE A 53 -0.22 -2.88 6.28
CA ILE A 53 -0.05 -3.86 7.37
C ILE A 53 1.37 -4.40 7.26
N GLU A 54 2.20 -4.06 8.23
CA GLU A 54 3.56 -4.59 8.29
C GLU A 54 3.57 -5.93 9.03
N ILE A 55 4.24 -6.91 8.44
CA ILE A 55 4.33 -8.26 8.98
C ILE A 55 5.79 -8.69 9.12
N LYS A 56 6.10 -9.38 10.21
CA LYS A 56 7.36 -10.10 10.40
C LYS A 56 7.09 -11.60 10.34
N VAL A 57 7.66 -12.28 9.35
CA VAL A 57 7.64 -13.74 9.24
C VAL A 57 8.48 -14.33 10.38
N LEU A 58 8.03 -15.45 10.95
CA LEU A 58 8.73 -16.18 12.01
C LEU A 58 9.83 -17.07 11.43
#